data_AF-A0A1A8PGK0-F1
#
_entry.id   AF-A0A1A8PGK0-F1
#
_cell.length_a   1.000
_cell.length_b   1.000
_cell.length_c   1.000
_cell.angle_alpha   90.00
_cell.angle_beta   90.00
_cell.angle_gamma   90.00
#
_symmetry.space_group_name_H-M   'P 1'
#
loop_
_entity.id
_entity.type
_entity.pdbx_description
1 polymer ?
#
loop_
_entity_poly.entity_id
_entity_poly.type
_entity_poly.pdbx_seq_one_letter_code
_entity_poly.pdbx_strand_id
1 'polypeptide(L)' 'LGEKLLKELPEDALVIACRFPITSWSPQSSEGSGLDRAFAYDISNVRSRLRTPSSTAAE' A
#
# COMPACT_ATOMS: atom_id res chain seq x y z
N LEU A 1 -5.46 0.75 10.79
CA LEU A 1 -6.25 0.67 9.52
C LEU A 1 -5.69 -0.39 8.57
N GLY A 2 -4.40 -0.31 8.18
CA GLY A 2 -3.79 -1.27 7.26
C GLY A 2 -4.00 -2.74 7.66
N GLU A 3 -3.72 -3.13 8.90
CA GLU A 3 -3.92 -4.52 9.35
C GLU A 3 -5.37 -5.00 9.19
N LYS A 4 -6.35 -4.12 9.46
CA LYS A 4 -7.78 -4.44 9.30
C LYS A 4 -8.13 -4.66 7.83
N LEU A 5 -7.67 -3.78 6.95
CA LEU A 5 -7.88 -3.92 5.51
C LEU A 5 -7.23 -5.20 4.95
N LEU A 6 -6.02 -5.55 5.40
CA LEU A 6 -5.37 -6.80 5.02
C LEU A 6 -6.15 -8.04 5.47
N LYS A 7 -6.85 -7.97 6.61
CA LYS A 7 -7.63 -9.09 7.13
C LYS A 7 -8.97 -9.25 6.43
N GLU A 8 -9.61 -8.15 6.07
CA GLU A 8 -11.00 -8.14 5.60
C GLU A 8 -11.14 -8.14 4.07
N LEU A 9 -10.16 -7.60 3.35
CA LEU A 9 -10.23 -7.51 1.90
C LEU A 9 -9.75 -8.80 1.20
N PRO A 10 -10.37 -9.15 0.06
CA PRO A 10 -9.89 -10.25 -0.77
C PRO A 10 -8.54 -9.91 -1.42
N GLU A 11 -7.90 -10.91 -2.02
CA GLU A 11 -6.55 -10.80 -2.58
C GLU A 11 -6.48 -9.87 -3.81
N ASP A 12 -7.53 -9.85 -4.62
CA ASP A 12 -7.70 -9.03 -5.82
C ASP A 12 -8.24 -7.61 -5.54
N ALA A 13 -8.37 -7.23 -4.27
CA ALA A 13 -8.87 -5.91 -3.91
C ALA A 13 -7.86 -4.79 -4.20
N LEU A 14 -8.40 -3.63 -4.59
CA LEU A 14 -7.66 -2.38 -4.75
C LEU A 14 -8.15 -1.36 -3.70
N VAL A 15 -7.22 -0.80 -2.93
CA VAL A 15 -7.51 0.28 -1.99
C VAL A 15 -7.02 1.60 -2.57
N ILE A 16 -7.89 2.59 -2.62
CA ILE A 16 -7.54 3.97 -2.98
C ILE A 16 -7.62 4.84 -1.74
N ALA A 17 -6.53 5.52 -1.41
CA ALA A 17 -6.48 6.51 -0.34
C ALA A 17 -6.18 7.90 -0.92
N CYS A 18 -7.06 8.86 -0.66
CA CYS A 18 -6.83 10.27 -1.02
C CYS A 18 -6.20 11.00 0.16
N ARG A 19 -5.30 11.96 -0.11
CA ARG A 19 -4.60 12.80 0.89
C ARG A 19 -3.61 12.09 1.80
N PHE A 20 -4.04 11.02 2.45
CA PHE A 20 -3.27 10.35 3.50
C PHE A 20 -2.91 8.93 3.06
N PRO A 21 -1.64 8.67 2.71
CA PRO A 21 -1.22 7.32 2.35
C PRO A 21 -1.26 6.39 3.58
N ILE A 22 -1.41 5.09 3.31
CA ILE A 22 -1.20 4.06 4.34
C ILE A 22 0.31 3.87 4.48
N THR A 23 0.88 4.37 5.57
CA THR A 23 2.34 4.49 5.78
C THR A 23 3.09 3.16 5.81
N SER A 24 2.44 2.07 6.26
CA SER A 24 3.05 0.74 6.31
C SER A 24 3.05 0.03 4.95
N TRP A 25 2.43 0.59 3.91
CA TRP A 25 2.26 -0.06 2.62
C TRP A 25 2.99 0.71 1.51
N SER A 26 3.57 -0.01 0.56
CA SER A 26 4.07 0.60 -0.68
C SER A 26 2.92 0.75 -1.68
N PRO A 27 2.61 1.97 -2.16
CA PRO A 27 1.62 2.15 -3.22
C PRO A 27 2.13 1.58 -4.54
N GLN A 28 1.21 1.01 -5.32
CA GLN A 28 1.48 0.57 -6.69
C GLN A 28 1.59 1.77 -7.64
N SER A 29 0.75 2.77 -7.45
CA SER A 29 0.80 4.03 -8.18
C SER A 29 0.29 5.17 -7.29
N SER A 30 0.65 6.39 -7.65
CA SER A 30 0.11 7.61 -7.04
C SER A 30 -0.12 8.68 -8.10
N GLU A 31 -1.28 9.31 -8.05
CA GLU A 31 -1.71 10.33 -9.02
C GLU A 31 -2.04 11.63 -8.29
N GLY A 32 -1.77 12.78 -8.93
CA GLY A 32 -2.00 14.12 -8.36
C GLY A 32 -0.80 14.71 -7.60
N SER A 33 -0.99 15.91 -7.07
CA SER A 33 0.08 16.73 -6.48
C SER A 33 -0.30 17.28 -5.10
N GLY A 34 0.70 17.44 -4.23
CA GLY A 34 0.53 17.99 -2.90
C GLY A 34 -0.55 17.27 -2.10
N LEU A 35 -1.53 18.04 -1.60
CA LEU A 35 -2.65 17.53 -0.83
C LEU A 35 -3.68 16.79 -1.69
N ASP A 36 -3.66 16.94 -3.02
CA ASP A 36 -4.63 16.27 -3.89
C ASP A 36 -4.07 14.95 -4.47
N ARG A 37 -2.97 14.45 -3.88
CA ARG A 37 -2.39 13.17 -4.26
C ARG A 37 -3.24 12.00 -3.73
N ALA A 38 -3.54 11.06 -4.61
CA ALA A 38 -4.16 9.78 -4.31
C ALA A 38 -3.15 8.63 -4.46
N PHE A 39 -3.35 7.56 -3.70
CA PHE A 39 -2.48 6.39 -3.65
C PHE A 39 -3.30 5.12 -3.91
N ALA A 40 -2.84 4.30 -4.85
CA ALA A 40 -3.45 3.03 -5.18
C ALA A 40 -2.62 1.88 -4.59
N TYR A 41 -3.28 0.96 -3.89
CA TYR A 41 -2.66 -0.21 -3.28
C TYR A 41 -3.36 -1.48 -3.74
N ASP A 42 -2.60 -2.34 -4.40
CA ASP A 42 -3.02 -3.70 -4.74
C ASP A 42 -2.76 -4.62 -3.53
N ILE A 43 -3.79 -5.29 -3.02
CA ILE A 43 -3.68 -6.08 -1.78
C ILE A 43 -2.75 -7.29 -1.95
N SER A 44 -2.74 -7.93 -3.12
CA SER A 44 -1.81 -9.03 -3.42
C SER A 44 -0.36 -8.58 -3.28
N ASN A 45 -0.02 -7.44 -3.89
CA ASN A 45 1.32 -6.86 -3.89
C ASN A 45 1.72 -6.39 -2.48
N VAL A 46 0.81 -5.74 -1.76
CA VAL A 46 1.04 -5.33 -0.37
C VAL A 46 1.36 -6.53 0.52
N ARG A 47 0.55 -7.60 0.46
CA ARG A 47 0.78 -8.83 1.24
C ARG A 47 2.13 -9.46 0.88
N SER A 48 2.47 -9.52 -0.41
CA SER A 48 3.74 -10.08 -0.88
C SER A 48 4.94 -9.31 -0.30
N ARG A 49 4.91 -7.97 -0.36
CA ARG A 49 6.00 -7.11 0.13
C ARG A 49 6.14 -7.12 1.65
N LEU A 50 5.03 -7.24 2.38
CA LEU A 50 5.06 -7.34 3.84
C LEU A 50 5.53 -8.72 4.32
N ARG A 51 5.37 -9.76 3.50
CA ARG A 51 5.84 -11.12 3.81
C ARG A 51 7.35 -11.28 3.61
N THR A 52 7.98 -10.47 2.77
CA THR A 52 9.44 -10.46 2.63
C THR A 52 10.06 -9.69 3.79
N PRO A 53 10.71 -10.34 4.78
CA PRO A 53 11.52 -9.61 5.75
C PRO A 53 12.63 -8.93 4.97
N SER A 54 12.75 -7.63 5.16
CA SER A 54 13.79 -6.77 4.62
C SER A 54 15.17 -7.40 4.77
N SER A 55 15.69 -7.94 3.67
CA SER A 55 17.11 -8.08 3.41
C SER A 55 17.43 -7.23 2.19
N THR A 56 17.60 -5.93 2.39
CA THR A 56 18.44 -5.03 1.58
C THR A 56 18.63 -3.74 2.39
N ALA A 57 19.68 -3.75 3.22
CA ALA A 57 20.51 -2.58 3.46
C ALA A 57 21.63 -2.57 2.38
N ALA A 58 22.25 -1.41 2.18
CA ALA A 58 23.12 -0.99 1.06
C ALA A 58 22.30 -0.42 -0.11
N GLU A 59 22.46 0.84 -0.47
CA GLU A 59 23.72 1.58 -0.68
C GLU A 59 23.64 3.04 -0.23
#